data_AF-A0A399WB00-F1
#
_entry.id   AF-A0A399WB00-F1
#
_cell.length_a   1.000
_cell.length_b   1.000
_cell.length_c   1.000
_cell.angle_alpha   90.00
_cell.angle_beta   90.00
_cell.angle_gamma   90.00
#
_symmetry.space_group_name_H-M   'P 1'
#
loop_
_entity.id
_entity.type
_entity.pdbx_description
1 polymer ?
#
loop_
_entity_poly.entity_id
_entity_poly.type
_entity_poly.pdbx_seq_one_letter_code
_entity_poly.pdbx_strand_id
1 'polypeptide(L)'
;MQAIRSSVGDGGTNERSDSALVQAILAKITRAAAPGRPAGPYLTGIDGSVGNGTKNAIRDFQNENVFVNEATQQSVANPLATPGLVRPGDATWLKMLEKVDSAFKDMRVLIGGKTVYVAATENQKQAKINAVNGLTFTQIFRTRVINCITQMHTLHGIAIGVCPQGDRRTFQTQYDLLTSGRGVTNAGPGESNHNFGMAADLGFAGLRWLRENGTVVENEDAWLHQLDPTQRLVPEALRFWETLRTVGTSPAVGALRGPLADRPHLQNWNDANVSMTRRLAVHLTNSGTMRWERAAAVRGQRTRYSCDLGFGGAMFEVGTAAQIWNREATVTAAMIDQGRAAQAAARPQQGGQQARPALAPATPDDVRNMKIELRRQFDLADANWENWTAN
;
A
#
# COMPACT_ATOMS: atom_id res chain seq x y z
N MET A 1 18.50 -13.79 -13.07
CA MET A 1 18.30 -14.65 -11.89
C MET A 1 19.04 -14.09 -10.70
N GLN A 2 18.42 -14.11 -9.52
CA GLN A 2 19.12 -13.87 -8.25
C GLN A 2 20.15 -14.98 -8.00
N ALA A 3 21.37 -14.64 -7.59
CA ALA A 3 22.33 -15.63 -7.13
C ALA A 3 21.93 -16.16 -5.73
N ILE A 4 22.14 -17.45 -5.48
CA ILE A 4 22.17 -17.99 -4.12
C ILE A 4 23.33 -17.36 -3.34
N ARG A 5 23.18 -17.21 -2.03
CA ARG A 5 24.18 -16.54 -1.16
C ARG A 5 25.22 -17.51 -0.64
N SER A 6 24.76 -18.73 -0.34
CA SER A 6 25.56 -19.80 0.23
C SER A 6 25.35 -21.06 -0.61
N SER A 7 25.51 -22.24 0.00
CA SER A 7 25.40 -23.52 -0.69
C SER A 7 24.11 -24.27 -0.33
N VAL A 8 23.60 -25.05 -1.28
CA VAL A 8 22.37 -25.87 -1.14
C VAL A 8 22.67 -27.32 -1.51
N GLY A 9 22.25 -28.26 -0.66
CA GLY A 9 22.42 -29.69 -0.89
C GLY A 9 23.15 -30.39 0.25
N ASP A 10 23.95 -31.40 -0.10
CA ASP A 10 24.67 -32.25 0.86
C ASP A 10 25.75 -31.48 1.61
N GLY A 11 25.58 -31.34 2.93
CA GLY A 11 26.52 -30.57 3.76
C GLY A 11 26.54 -29.06 3.46
N GLY A 12 25.55 -28.57 2.71
CA GLY A 12 25.39 -27.15 2.42
C GLY A 12 24.86 -26.36 3.61
N THR A 13 24.97 -25.02 3.55
CA THR A 13 24.36 -24.13 4.55
C THR A 13 22.84 -24.24 4.54
N ASN A 14 22.25 -24.48 3.36
CA ASN A 14 20.82 -24.75 3.19
C ASN A 14 19.94 -23.61 3.74
N GLU A 15 20.36 -22.37 3.52
CA GLU A 15 19.54 -21.18 3.81
C GLU A 15 18.17 -21.33 3.14
N ARG A 16 17.11 -20.96 3.85
CA ARG A 16 15.73 -21.26 3.43
C ARG A 16 15.40 -20.66 2.05
N SER A 17 15.83 -19.42 1.81
CA SER A 17 15.63 -18.74 0.53
C SER A 17 16.43 -19.38 -0.59
N ASP A 18 17.69 -19.70 -0.36
CA ASP A 18 18.56 -20.32 -1.37
C ASP A 18 18.03 -21.72 -1.74
N SER A 19 17.60 -22.47 -0.73
CA SER A 19 16.98 -23.79 -0.89
C SER A 19 15.71 -23.70 -1.73
N ALA A 20 14.81 -22.76 -1.43
CA ALA A 20 13.59 -22.56 -2.21
C ALA A 20 13.91 -22.18 -3.67
N LEU A 21 14.92 -21.33 -3.90
CA LEU A 21 15.32 -20.93 -5.25
C LEU A 21 15.87 -22.11 -6.07
N VAL A 22 16.76 -22.92 -5.49
CA VAL A 22 17.29 -24.13 -6.15
C VAL A 22 16.17 -25.15 -6.42
N GLN A 23 15.28 -25.38 -5.46
CA GLN A 23 14.11 -26.24 -5.62
C GLN A 23 13.21 -25.76 -6.77
N ALA A 24 12.95 -24.45 -6.85
CA ALA A 24 12.16 -23.86 -7.91
C ALA A 24 12.80 -24.01 -9.29
N ILE A 25 14.12 -23.83 -9.40
CA ILE A 25 14.85 -24.06 -10.65
C ILE A 25 14.72 -25.53 -11.08
N LEU A 26 14.95 -26.48 -10.17
CA LEU A 26 14.80 -27.92 -10.43
C LEU A 26 13.35 -28.32 -10.78
N ALA A 27 12.36 -27.60 -10.25
CA ALA A 27 10.95 -27.77 -10.61
C ALA A 27 10.59 -27.19 -11.99
N LYS A 28 11.44 -26.33 -12.55
CA LYS A 28 11.25 -25.68 -13.86
C LYS A 28 12.20 -26.13 -14.95
N ILE A 29 13.13 -27.03 -14.63
CA ILE A 29 13.93 -27.74 -15.63
C ILE A 29 13.20 -29.03 -15.99
N THR A 30 12.88 -29.20 -17.28
CA THR A 30 12.35 -30.46 -17.79
C THR A 30 13.48 -31.45 -17.98
N ARG A 31 13.47 -32.51 -17.17
CA ARG A 31 14.29 -33.70 -17.31
C ARG A 31 13.79 -34.53 -18.47
N ALA A 32 14.71 -35.04 -19.30
CA ALA A 32 14.38 -35.94 -20.39
C ALA A 32 13.80 -37.27 -19.87
N ALA A 33 12.95 -37.90 -20.70
CA ALA A 33 12.46 -39.24 -20.44
C ALA A 33 13.61 -40.25 -20.44
N ALA A 34 13.49 -41.28 -19.60
CA ALA A 34 14.41 -42.40 -19.52
C ALA A 34 13.61 -43.71 -19.42
N PRO A 35 14.22 -44.89 -19.64
CA PRO A 35 13.54 -46.16 -19.44
C PRO A 35 12.88 -46.24 -18.05
N GLY A 36 11.56 -46.44 -18.01
CA GLY A 36 10.78 -46.50 -16.76
C GLY A 36 10.51 -45.16 -16.08
N ARG A 37 10.87 -44.03 -16.70
CA ARG A 37 10.64 -42.68 -16.13
C ARG A 37 10.23 -41.69 -17.22
N PRO A 38 8.99 -41.15 -17.20
CA PRO A 38 8.58 -40.13 -18.17
C PRO A 38 9.38 -38.85 -18.01
N ALA A 39 9.37 -38.01 -19.06
CA ALA A 39 9.88 -36.65 -18.96
C ALA A 39 9.09 -35.87 -17.89
N GLY A 40 9.76 -35.01 -17.15
CA GLY A 40 9.14 -34.28 -16.03
C GLY A 40 10.14 -33.40 -15.30
N PRO A 41 9.74 -32.69 -14.24
CA PRO A 41 10.68 -31.89 -13.47
C PRO A 41 11.65 -32.76 -12.66
N TYR A 42 12.82 -32.22 -12.29
CA TYR A 42 13.71 -32.89 -11.34
C TYR A 42 13.13 -32.91 -9.92
N LEU A 43 12.26 -31.95 -9.60
CA LEU A 43 11.62 -31.82 -8.29
C LEU A 43 10.17 -31.33 -8.43
N THR A 44 9.24 -31.84 -7.63
CA THR A 44 7.82 -31.44 -7.68
C THR A 44 7.40 -30.52 -6.52
N GLY A 45 8.28 -30.32 -5.54
CA GLY A 45 8.00 -29.57 -4.31
C GLY A 45 8.98 -28.43 -4.07
N ILE A 46 8.49 -27.31 -3.54
CA ILE A 46 9.22 -26.10 -3.14
C ILE A 46 8.76 -25.72 -1.74
N ASP A 47 9.56 -26.06 -0.73
CA ASP A 47 9.26 -25.83 0.68
C ASP A 47 10.36 -25.03 1.40
N GLY A 48 11.48 -24.78 0.73
CA GLY A 48 12.66 -24.13 1.28
C GLY A 48 13.47 -24.99 2.25
N SER A 49 13.22 -26.30 2.31
CA SER A 49 13.91 -27.25 3.21
C SER A 49 14.66 -28.33 2.42
N VAL A 50 15.93 -28.57 2.76
CA VAL A 50 16.77 -29.52 2.01
C VAL A 50 16.64 -30.95 2.55
N GLY A 51 15.57 -31.62 2.12
CA GLY A 51 15.34 -33.05 2.37
C GLY A 51 16.02 -33.97 1.34
N ASN A 52 15.81 -35.28 1.49
CA ASN A 52 16.34 -36.29 0.56
C ASN A 52 15.87 -36.06 -0.88
N GLY A 53 14.64 -35.59 -1.09
CA GLY A 53 14.12 -35.25 -2.41
C GLY A 53 14.95 -34.19 -3.11
N THR A 54 15.24 -33.08 -2.42
CA THR A 54 16.09 -32.01 -2.97
C THR A 54 17.52 -32.48 -3.22
N LYS A 55 18.13 -33.23 -2.29
CA LYS A 55 19.48 -33.77 -2.44
C LYS A 55 19.59 -34.70 -3.65
N ASN A 56 18.65 -35.63 -3.80
CA ASN A 56 18.62 -36.53 -4.95
C ASN A 56 18.37 -35.79 -6.26
N ALA A 57 17.48 -34.79 -6.27
CA ALA A 57 17.25 -33.97 -7.46
C ALA A 57 18.50 -33.20 -7.91
N ILE A 58 19.30 -32.67 -6.97
CA ILE A 58 20.59 -32.03 -7.28
C ILE A 58 21.57 -33.04 -7.90
N ARG A 59 21.72 -34.22 -7.29
CA ARG A 59 22.62 -35.27 -7.82
C ARG A 59 22.18 -35.76 -9.19
N ASP A 60 20.88 -36.01 -9.38
CA ASP A 60 20.30 -36.40 -10.67
C ASP A 60 20.58 -35.33 -11.74
N PHE A 61 20.35 -34.06 -11.42
CA PHE A 61 20.66 -32.96 -12.33
C PHE A 61 22.14 -32.92 -12.70
N GLN A 62 23.03 -33.03 -11.72
CA GLN A 62 24.48 -33.03 -11.94
C GLN A 62 24.94 -34.22 -12.78
N ASN A 63 24.45 -35.41 -12.49
CA ASN A 63 24.78 -36.64 -13.21
C ASN A 63 24.29 -36.65 -14.65
N GLU A 64 23.30 -35.81 -14.98
CA GLU A 64 22.74 -35.72 -16.33
C GLU A 64 23.26 -34.50 -17.11
N ASN A 65 23.83 -33.49 -16.44
CA ASN A 65 24.17 -32.21 -17.10
C ASN A 65 25.55 -31.63 -16.74
N VAL A 66 26.16 -32.01 -15.62
CA VAL A 66 27.35 -31.33 -15.06
C VAL A 66 28.57 -32.25 -15.06
N PHE A 67 28.36 -33.51 -14.70
CA PHE A 67 29.39 -34.56 -14.67
C PHE A 67 29.27 -35.49 -15.88
N VAL A 68 28.88 -34.94 -17.03
CA VAL A 68 28.71 -35.69 -18.29
C VAL A 68 29.49 -35.04 -19.41
N ASN A 69 30.04 -35.86 -20.29
CA ASN A 69 30.51 -35.41 -21.60
C ASN A 69 29.30 -35.29 -22.54
N GLU A 70 29.04 -34.11 -23.09
CA GLU A 70 27.86 -33.90 -23.95
C GLU A 70 27.89 -34.72 -25.24
N ALA A 71 29.08 -35.00 -25.80
CA ALA A 71 29.23 -35.75 -27.04
C ALA A 71 29.07 -37.26 -26.83
N THR A 72 29.60 -37.81 -25.74
CA THR A 72 29.61 -39.26 -25.50
C THR A 72 28.57 -39.72 -24.46
N GLN A 73 27.94 -38.78 -23.75
CA GLN A 73 27.04 -39.03 -22.62
C GLN A 73 27.68 -39.86 -21.49
N GLN A 74 29.01 -39.93 -21.45
CA GLN A 74 29.76 -40.63 -20.41
C GLN A 74 30.00 -39.73 -19.21
N SER A 75 30.05 -40.32 -18.01
CA SER A 75 30.38 -39.57 -16.80
C SER A 75 31.82 -39.07 -16.84
N VAL A 76 32.03 -37.78 -16.55
CA VAL A 76 33.34 -37.14 -16.47
C VAL A 76 33.37 -36.23 -15.25
N ALA A 77 34.48 -36.26 -14.51
CA ALA A 77 34.68 -35.37 -13.37
C ALA A 77 34.71 -33.90 -13.81
N ASN A 78 34.04 -33.04 -13.04
CA ASN A 78 34.06 -31.60 -13.24
C ASN A 78 34.62 -30.91 -11.99
N PRO A 79 35.85 -30.38 -12.02
CA PRO A 79 36.48 -29.79 -10.83
C PRO A 79 35.81 -28.49 -10.37
N LEU A 80 34.94 -27.91 -11.19
CA LEU A 80 34.19 -26.70 -10.88
C LEU A 80 32.80 -26.99 -10.26
N ALA A 81 32.50 -28.25 -9.93
CA ALA A 81 31.28 -28.64 -9.23
C ALA A 81 31.61 -29.60 -8.08
N THR A 82 30.79 -29.57 -7.03
CA THR A 82 30.87 -30.52 -5.91
C THR A 82 29.67 -31.46 -5.95
N PRO A 83 29.86 -32.80 -5.94
CA PRO A 83 28.75 -33.74 -5.97
C PRO A 83 27.72 -33.50 -4.87
N GLY A 84 26.44 -33.48 -5.24
CA GLY A 84 25.31 -33.27 -4.33
C GLY A 84 25.15 -31.84 -3.80
N LEU A 85 25.96 -30.89 -4.27
CA LEU A 85 25.97 -29.52 -3.76
C LEU A 85 25.91 -28.50 -4.90
N VAL A 86 25.09 -27.46 -4.72
CA VAL A 86 25.04 -26.26 -5.56
C VAL A 86 25.68 -25.11 -4.80
N ARG A 87 26.68 -24.45 -5.38
CA ARG A 87 27.33 -23.25 -4.83
C ARG A 87 27.13 -22.03 -5.72
N PRO A 88 27.23 -20.80 -5.19
CA PRO A 88 27.10 -19.60 -6.00
C PRO A 88 28.16 -19.59 -7.09
N GLY A 89 27.73 -19.51 -8.35
CA GLY A 89 28.63 -19.40 -9.51
C GLY A 89 29.41 -20.67 -9.88
N ASP A 90 29.14 -21.80 -9.24
CA ASP A 90 29.79 -23.07 -9.61
C ASP A 90 29.21 -23.64 -10.93
N ALA A 91 29.83 -24.69 -11.47
CA ALA A 91 29.38 -25.28 -12.72
C ALA A 91 27.95 -25.88 -12.63
N THR A 92 27.52 -26.32 -11.44
CA THR A 92 26.15 -26.80 -11.24
C THR A 92 25.15 -25.66 -11.38
N TRP A 93 25.40 -24.56 -10.68
CA TRP A 93 24.58 -23.35 -10.71
C TRP A 93 24.49 -22.79 -12.13
N LEU A 94 25.63 -22.62 -12.82
CA LEU A 94 25.65 -22.11 -14.19
C LEU A 94 24.85 -23.00 -15.15
N LYS A 95 24.97 -24.33 -15.04
CA LYS A 95 24.21 -25.26 -15.89
C LYS A 95 22.72 -25.24 -15.56
N MET A 96 22.34 -25.07 -14.29
CA MET A 96 20.93 -24.87 -13.91
C MET A 96 20.35 -23.61 -14.56
N LEU A 97 21.10 -22.50 -14.59
CA LEU A 97 20.68 -21.26 -15.25
C LEU A 97 20.58 -21.39 -16.78
N GLU A 98 21.42 -22.21 -17.39
CA GLU A 98 21.35 -22.53 -18.83
C GLU A 98 20.10 -23.36 -19.18
N LYS A 99 19.74 -24.32 -18.32
CA LYS A 99 18.69 -25.31 -18.60
C LYS A 99 17.28 -24.88 -18.19
N VAL A 100 17.14 -23.92 -17.28
CA VAL A 100 15.82 -23.45 -16.85
C VAL A 100 15.09 -22.76 -17.99
N ASP A 101 13.79 -23.00 -18.13
CA ASP A 101 12.98 -22.35 -19.16
C ASP A 101 13.12 -20.81 -19.07
N SER A 102 13.26 -20.18 -20.23
CA SER A 102 13.49 -18.73 -20.37
C SER A 102 12.43 -17.86 -19.68
N ALA A 103 11.19 -18.36 -19.51
CA ALA A 103 10.13 -17.70 -18.77
C ALA A 103 10.43 -17.58 -17.26
N PHE A 104 11.36 -18.38 -16.73
CA PHE A 104 11.76 -18.39 -15.32
C PHE A 104 13.21 -17.92 -15.11
N LYS A 105 13.88 -17.39 -16.13
CA LYS A 105 15.29 -16.97 -16.07
C LYS A 105 15.61 -15.85 -15.08
N ASP A 106 14.60 -15.14 -14.57
CA ASP A 106 14.77 -14.17 -13.50
C ASP A 106 13.91 -14.48 -12.27
N MET A 107 13.95 -15.73 -11.82
CA MET A 107 13.45 -16.10 -10.50
C MET A 107 14.25 -15.45 -9.37
N ARG A 108 13.52 -15.10 -8.32
CA ARG A 108 13.98 -14.42 -7.11
C ARG A 108 13.19 -14.91 -5.90
N VAL A 109 13.74 -14.63 -4.72
CA VAL A 109 13.15 -15.00 -3.43
C VAL A 109 13.55 -13.94 -2.40
N LEU A 110 12.59 -13.49 -1.60
CA LEU A 110 12.89 -12.55 -0.51
C LEU A 110 13.69 -13.25 0.58
N ILE A 111 14.60 -12.52 1.21
CA ILE A 111 15.53 -13.05 2.21
C ILE A 111 14.76 -13.76 3.34
N GLY A 112 15.18 -14.99 3.65
CA GLY A 112 14.57 -15.82 4.69
C GLY A 112 13.16 -16.33 4.39
N GLY A 113 12.60 -16.00 3.23
CA GLY A 113 11.34 -16.55 2.74
C GLY A 113 11.53 -17.82 1.92
N LYS A 114 10.42 -18.40 1.47
CA LYS A 114 10.39 -19.53 0.52
C LYS A 114 9.54 -19.27 -0.72
N THR A 115 8.78 -18.19 -0.77
CA THR A 115 7.99 -17.83 -1.96
C THR A 115 8.92 -17.36 -3.07
N VAL A 116 9.12 -18.21 -4.07
CA VAL A 116 9.88 -17.88 -5.29
C VAL A 116 8.96 -17.17 -6.27
N TYR A 117 9.42 -16.05 -6.80
CA TYR A 117 8.71 -15.24 -7.78
C TYR A 117 9.57 -14.95 -8.99
N VAL A 118 8.93 -14.65 -10.12
CA VAL A 118 9.63 -14.19 -11.32
C VAL A 118 9.65 -12.67 -11.32
N ALA A 119 10.83 -12.09 -11.52
CA ALA A 119 10.98 -10.65 -11.59
C ALA A 119 10.14 -10.06 -12.72
N ALA A 120 9.50 -8.94 -12.43
CA ALA A 120 8.82 -8.14 -13.42
C ALA A 120 9.80 -7.56 -14.43
N THR A 121 9.37 -7.50 -15.68
CA THR A 121 10.08 -6.82 -16.77
C THR A 121 10.08 -5.30 -16.58
N GLU A 122 11.00 -4.63 -17.28
CA GLU A 122 11.04 -3.17 -17.34
C GLU A 122 9.72 -2.58 -17.88
N ASN A 123 9.10 -3.23 -18.86
CA ASN A 123 7.80 -2.82 -19.40
C ASN A 123 6.68 -2.89 -18.35
N GLN A 124 6.67 -3.94 -17.51
CA GLN A 124 5.70 -4.05 -16.41
C GLN A 124 5.92 -2.95 -15.38
N LYS A 125 7.17 -2.62 -15.01
CA LYS A 125 7.48 -1.46 -14.15
C LYS A 125 6.98 -0.16 -14.77
N GLN A 126 7.28 0.08 -16.04
CA GLN A 126 6.89 1.30 -16.73
C GLN A 126 5.36 1.44 -16.83
N ALA A 127 4.64 0.34 -17.01
CA ALA A 127 3.17 0.35 -16.98
C ALA A 127 2.63 0.80 -15.62
N LYS A 128 3.24 0.39 -14.50
CA LYS A 128 2.85 0.86 -13.16
C LYS A 128 3.14 2.35 -12.97
N ILE A 129 4.29 2.83 -13.45
CA ILE A 129 4.65 4.27 -13.42
C ILE A 129 3.68 5.08 -14.27
N ASN A 130 3.35 4.62 -15.48
CA ASN A 130 2.39 5.30 -16.36
C ASN A 130 1.00 5.38 -15.72
N ALA A 131 0.56 4.33 -15.03
CA ALA A 131 -0.70 4.34 -14.29
C ALA A 131 -0.70 5.43 -13.21
N VAL A 132 0.40 5.61 -12.46
CA VAL A 132 0.54 6.65 -11.44
C VAL A 132 0.39 8.07 -12.00
N ASN A 133 0.80 8.31 -13.24
CA ASN A 133 0.64 9.63 -13.87
C ASN A 133 -0.84 9.99 -14.13
N GLY A 134 -1.72 8.99 -14.23
CA GLY A 134 -3.17 9.19 -14.31
C GLY A 134 -3.88 9.34 -12.97
N LEU A 135 -3.15 9.24 -11.84
CA LEU A 135 -3.71 9.31 -10.49
C LEU A 135 -3.62 10.71 -9.88
N THR A 136 -4.51 10.95 -8.92
CA THR A 136 -4.77 12.27 -8.33
C THR A 136 -3.87 12.52 -7.11
N PHE A 137 -2.56 12.51 -7.33
CA PHE A 137 -1.57 12.86 -6.31
C PHE A 137 -1.10 14.30 -6.46
N THR A 138 -0.70 14.90 -5.34
CA THR A 138 0.18 16.07 -5.37
C THR A 138 1.48 15.73 -6.08
N GLN A 139 2.08 16.71 -6.75
CA GLN A 139 3.30 16.47 -7.54
C GLN A 139 4.43 15.87 -6.71
N ILE A 140 4.66 16.39 -5.49
CA ILE A 140 5.69 15.88 -4.59
C ILE A 140 5.44 14.42 -4.23
N PHE A 141 4.19 14.07 -3.87
CA PHE A 141 3.89 12.71 -3.46
C PHE A 141 3.89 11.72 -4.64
N ARG A 142 3.45 12.16 -5.83
CA ARG A 142 3.57 11.39 -7.08
C ARG A 142 5.00 10.93 -7.32
N THR A 143 5.97 11.83 -7.18
CA THR A 143 7.40 11.49 -7.32
C THR A 143 7.82 10.42 -6.31
N ARG A 144 7.36 10.47 -5.06
CA ARG A 144 7.66 9.43 -4.05
C ARG A 144 7.07 8.08 -4.44
N VAL A 145 5.83 8.03 -4.93
CA VAL A 145 5.21 6.77 -5.39
C VAL A 145 6.00 6.19 -6.57
N ILE A 146 6.37 7.00 -7.57
CA ILE A 146 7.18 6.56 -8.71
C ILE A 146 8.56 6.04 -8.25
N ASN A 147 9.19 6.73 -7.31
CA ASN A 147 10.47 6.30 -6.74
C ASN A 147 10.31 4.97 -5.99
N CYS A 148 9.22 4.76 -5.25
CA CYS A 148 8.95 3.50 -4.57
C CYS A 148 8.80 2.34 -5.56
N ILE A 149 8.02 2.51 -6.63
CA ILE A 149 7.89 1.52 -7.71
C ILE A 149 9.25 1.22 -8.32
N THR A 150 10.02 2.26 -8.61
CA THR A 150 11.36 2.14 -9.21
C THR A 150 12.30 1.36 -8.30
N GLN A 151 12.37 1.71 -7.01
CA GLN A 151 13.26 1.06 -6.06
C GLN A 151 12.85 -0.39 -5.77
N MET A 152 11.54 -0.69 -5.67
CA MET A 152 11.06 -2.07 -5.53
C MET A 152 11.46 -2.94 -6.71
N HIS A 153 11.39 -2.39 -7.93
CA HIS A 153 11.85 -3.09 -9.12
C HIS A 153 13.37 -3.23 -9.17
N THR A 154 14.12 -2.17 -8.91
CA THR A 154 15.59 -2.20 -8.94
C THR A 154 16.16 -3.19 -7.90
N LEU A 155 15.66 -3.16 -6.66
CA LEU A 155 16.20 -3.95 -5.56
C LEU A 155 15.66 -5.38 -5.54
N HIS A 156 14.38 -5.56 -5.90
CA HIS A 156 13.70 -6.85 -5.73
C HIS A 156 13.11 -7.41 -7.02
N GLY A 157 13.10 -6.66 -8.13
CA GLY A 157 12.48 -7.10 -9.37
C GLY A 157 10.95 -7.14 -9.27
N ILE A 158 10.34 -6.43 -8.31
CA ILE A 158 8.89 -6.44 -8.10
C ILE A 158 8.31 -5.13 -8.64
N ALA A 159 7.40 -5.23 -9.62
CA ALA A 159 6.64 -4.08 -10.11
C ALA A 159 5.35 -3.90 -9.29
N ILE A 160 5.47 -3.23 -8.13
CA ILE A 160 4.32 -2.82 -7.32
C ILE A 160 3.51 -1.71 -8.04
N GLY A 161 2.28 -1.50 -7.62
CA GLY A 161 1.44 -0.40 -8.12
C GLY A 161 0.42 0.07 -7.10
N VAL A 162 -0.32 1.13 -7.42
CA VAL A 162 -1.39 1.61 -6.55
C VAL A 162 -2.56 0.62 -6.56
N CYS A 163 -3.01 0.22 -5.38
CA CYS A 163 -4.15 -0.67 -5.19
C CYS A 163 -5.44 -0.05 -5.74
N PRO A 164 -6.47 -0.86 -6.05
CA PRO A 164 -7.82 -0.34 -6.25
C PRO A 164 -8.22 0.50 -5.03
N GLN A 165 -8.72 1.72 -5.25
CA GLN A 165 -9.07 2.69 -4.20
C GLN A 165 -7.88 3.25 -3.39
N GLY A 166 -6.64 2.95 -3.79
CA GLY A 166 -5.42 3.44 -3.17
C GLY A 166 -5.00 4.85 -3.62
N ASP A 167 -5.72 5.49 -4.55
CA ASP A 167 -5.51 6.89 -4.95
C ASP A 167 -6.14 7.86 -3.94
N ARG A 168 -6.20 9.16 -4.28
CA ARG A 168 -7.00 10.15 -3.60
C ARG A 168 -8.44 9.66 -3.43
N ARG A 169 -8.97 9.86 -2.23
CA ARG A 169 -10.39 9.66 -1.92
C ARG A 169 -11.06 11.02 -1.78
N THR A 170 -12.19 11.23 -2.45
CA THR A 170 -13.02 12.41 -2.14
C THR A 170 -13.50 12.36 -0.69
N PHE A 171 -14.00 13.47 -0.18
CA PHE A 171 -14.62 13.49 1.15
C PHE A 171 -15.82 12.54 1.22
N GLN A 172 -16.58 12.40 0.13
CA GLN A 172 -17.67 11.41 0.01
C GLN A 172 -17.14 9.99 0.12
N THR A 173 -16.11 9.63 -0.67
CA THR A 173 -15.53 8.29 -0.65
C THR A 173 -15.01 7.92 0.74
N GLN A 174 -14.44 8.89 1.47
CA GLN A 174 -13.99 8.69 2.84
C GLN A 174 -15.15 8.52 3.82
N TYR A 175 -16.24 9.29 3.66
CA TYR A 175 -17.47 9.08 4.42
C TYR A 175 -18.02 7.67 4.22
N ASP A 176 -18.16 7.25 2.96
CA ASP A 176 -18.71 5.94 2.61
C ASP A 176 -17.87 4.81 3.21
N LEU A 177 -16.54 4.96 3.19
CA LEU A 177 -15.61 4.00 3.80
C LEU A 177 -15.78 3.92 5.32
N LEU A 178 -15.94 5.08 5.98
CA LEU A 178 -16.15 5.16 7.43
C LEU A 178 -17.48 4.50 7.83
N THR A 179 -18.53 4.72 7.05
CA THR A 179 -19.89 4.24 7.37
C THR A 179 -20.21 2.85 6.80
N SER A 180 -19.28 2.22 6.08
CA SER A 180 -19.54 0.94 5.41
C SER A 180 -19.68 -0.25 6.37
N GLY A 181 -19.45 -0.06 7.67
CA GLY A 181 -19.44 -1.15 8.67
C GLY A 181 -18.23 -2.09 8.59
N ARG A 182 -17.30 -1.89 7.64
CA ARG A 182 -16.13 -2.76 7.45
C ARG A 182 -15.01 -2.51 8.46
N GLY A 183 -15.04 -1.40 9.18
CA GLY A 183 -14.03 -1.06 10.19
C GLY A 183 -12.62 -0.79 9.62
N VAL A 184 -12.51 -0.50 8.32
CA VAL A 184 -11.21 -0.32 7.63
C VAL A 184 -10.65 1.11 7.73
N THR A 185 -11.42 2.06 8.26
CA THR A 185 -10.95 3.42 8.55
C THR A 185 -11.61 3.96 9.81
N ASN A 186 -10.88 4.82 10.52
CA ASN A 186 -11.42 5.63 11.60
C ASN A 186 -11.52 7.12 11.23
N ALA A 187 -10.93 7.54 10.11
CA ALA A 187 -10.93 8.91 9.63
C ALA A 187 -12.28 9.27 8.97
N GLY A 188 -12.85 10.41 9.38
CA GLY A 188 -13.97 11.03 8.70
C GLY A 188 -13.56 11.80 7.44
N PRO A 189 -14.54 12.43 6.76
CA PRO A 189 -14.30 13.24 5.57
C PRO A 189 -13.31 14.37 5.84
N GLY A 190 -12.23 14.43 5.05
CA GLY A 190 -11.16 15.42 5.21
C GLY A 190 -10.17 15.12 6.33
N GLU A 191 -10.30 13.98 7.02
CA GLU A 191 -9.43 13.58 8.12
C GLU A 191 -8.41 12.51 7.71
N SER A 192 -8.33 12.16 6.42
CA SER A 192 -7.41 11.15 5.87
C SER A 192 -6.42 11.80 4.89
N ASN A 193 -5.17 11.34 4.90
CA ASN A 193 -4.13 11.79 3.95
C ASN A 193 -4.51 11.50 2.48
N HIS A 194 -5.30 10.44 2.23
CA HIS A 194 -5.88 10.20 0.90
C HIS A 194 -6.79 11.33 0.43
N ASN A 195 -7.39 12.13 1.32
CA ASN A 195 -8.28 13.20 0.87
C ASN A 195 -7.54 14.31 0.10
N PHE A 196 -6.22 14.39 0.30
CA PHE A 196 -5.39 15.47 -0.21
C PHE A 196 -4.33 14.99 -1.20
N GLY A 197 -4.49 13.80 -1.81
CA GLY A 197 -3.56 13.27 -2.81
C GLY A 197 -2.14 13.07 -2.27
N MET A 198 -2.02 12.79 -0.98
CA MET A 198 -0.75 12.74 -0.24
C MET A 198 -0.56 11.42 0.51
N ALA A 199 -1.37 10.42 0.18
CA ALA A 199 -1.18 9.03 0.57
C ALA A 199 -1.55 8.09 -0.57
N ALA A 200 -0.97 6.90 -0.55
CA ALA A 200 -1.27 5.83 -1.47
C ALA A 200 -1.26 4.48 -0.76
N ASP A 201 -2.17 3.60 -1.18
CA ASP A 201 -2.11 2.18 -0.84
C ASP A 201 -1.42 1.45 -2.01
N LEU A 202 -0.25 0.86 -1.77
CA LEU A 202 0.55 0.17 -2.80
C LEU A 202 0.51 -1.34 -2.62
N GLY A 203 0.40 -2.08 -3.71
CA GLY A 203 0.22 -3.53 -3.70
C GLY A 203 0.92 -4.27 -4.83
N PHE A 204 0.68 -5.57 -4.90
CA PHE A 204 1.45 -6.54 -5.68
C PHE A 204 0.72 -7.08 -6.92
N ALA A 205 -0.27 -6.34 -7.43
CA ALA A 205 -1.10 -6.80 -8.54
C ALA A 205 -0.24 -7.14 -9.77
N GLY A 206 -0.36 -8.37 -10.27
CA GLY A 206 0.45 -8.89 -11.38
C GLY A 206 1.78 -9.52 -10.94
N LEU A 207 2.04 -9.69 -9.64
CA LEU A 207 3.16 -10.51 -9.16
C LEU A 207 2.97 -11.96 -9.65
N ARG A 208 4.04 -12.50 -10.24
CA ARG A 208 4.07 -13.89 -10.69
C ARG A 208 4.92 -14.74 -9.75
N TRP A 209 4.33 -15.75 -9.14
CA TRP A 209 5.02 -16.58 -8.14
C TRP A 209 4.71 -18.07 -8.26
N LEU A 210 5.53 -18.90 -7.62
CA LEU A 210 5.42 -20.36 -7.67
C LEU A 210 4.80 -20.90 -6.38
N ARG A 211 3.73 -21.69 -6.53
CA ARG A 211 3.17 -22.49 -5.44
C ARG A 211 4.18 -23.56 -5.00
N GLU A 212 3.94 -24.16 -3.84
CA GLU A 212 4.79 -25.23 -3.32
C GLU A 212 4.89 -26.43 -4.25
N ASN A 213 3.89 -26.69 -5.11
CA ASN A 213 3.94 -27.76 -6.11
C ASN A 213 4.60 -27.34 -7.44
N GLY A 214 5.23 -26.16 -7.50
CA GLY A 214 5.83 -25.60 -8.69
C GLY A 214 4.85 -25.00 -9.71
N THR A 215 3.53 -25.05 -9.49
CA THR A 215 2.58 -24.37 -10.39
C THR A 215 2.72 -22.86 -10.31
N VAL A 216 2.48 -22.17 -11.43
CA VAL A 216 2.64 -20.72 -11.53
C VAL A 216 1.34 -20.02 -11.19
N VAL A 217 1.41 -18.99 -10.37
CA VAL A 217 0.38 -17.97 -10.21
C VAL A 217 0.76 -16.79 -11.10
N GLU A 218 0.07 -16.62 -12.23
CA GLU A 218 0.44 -15.63 -13.27
C GLU A 218 0.02 -14.19 -12.96
N ASN A 219 -0.95 -13.99 -12.06
CA ASN A 219 -1.51 -12.68 -11.75
C ASN A 219 -2.05 -12.64 -10.32
N GLU A 220 -1.15 -12.44 -9.35
CA GLU A 220 -1.55 -12.14 -7.98
C GLU A 220 -2.37 -10.86 -7.91
N ASP A 221 -3.27 -10.75 -6.92
CA ASP A 221 -3.99 -9.50 -6.70
C ASP A 221 -3.15 -8.48 -5.90
N ALA A 222 -3.67 -7.26 -5.76
CA ALA A 222 -2.95 -6.19 -5.08
C ALA A 222 -2.64 -6.50 -3.60
N TRP A 223 -3.42 -7.39 -2.99
CA TRP A 223 -3.46 -7.67 -1.56
C TRP A 223 -2.83 -9.02 -1.19
N LEU A 224 -2.27 -9.74 -2.17
CA LEU A 224 -1.67 -11.06 -2.03
C LEU A 224 -2.67 -12.15 -1.59
N HIS A 225 -3.96 -12.05 -1.95
CA HIS A 225 -4.94 -13.05 -1.47
C HIS A 225 -4.71 -14.45 -2.05
N GLN A 226 -4.00 -14.64 -3.16
CA GLN A 226 -3.70 -16.02 -3.61
C GLN A 226 -2.56 -16.64 -2.80
N LEU A 227 -1.63 -15.82 -2.31
CA LEU A 227 -0.57 -16.22 -1.38
C LEU A 227 -1.09 -16.36 0.06
N ASP A 228 -2.06 -15.54 0.46
CA ASP A 228 -2.73 -15.57 1.76
C ASP A 228 -4.26 -15.59 1.61
N PRO A 229 -4.84 -16.74 1.20
CA PRO A 229 -6.27 -16.86 0.96
C PRO A 229 -7.11 -16.71 2.23
N THR A 230 -6.51 -16.93 3.40
CA THR A 230 -7.19 -16.77 4.69
C THR A 230 -7.13 -15.34 5.23
N GLN A 231 -6.35 -14.46 4.60
CA GLN A 231 -6.13 -13.08 5.01
C GLN A 231 -5.64 -12.96 6.46
N ARG A 232 -4.83 -13.92 6.90
CA ARG A 232 -4.29 -14.00 8.27
C ARG A 232 -2.88 -13.44 8.39
N LEU A 233 -2.36 -12.87 7.30
CA LEU A 233 -0.99 -12.39 7.13
C LEU A 233 0.03 -13.48 7.41
N VAL A 234 -0.01 -14.54 6.60
CA VAL A 234 0.98 -15.61 6.67
C VAL A 234 2.41 -15.06 6.53
N PRO A 235 3.43 -15.70 7.15
CA PRO A 235 4.79 -15.16 7.20
C PRO A 235 5.38 -14.77 5.84
N GLU A 236 5.05 -15.50 4.77
CA GLU A 236 5.52 -15.17 3.43
C GLU A 236 4.91 -13.86 2.90
N ALA A 237 3.60 -13.67 3.02
CA ALA A 237 2.94 -12.42 2.63
C ALA A 237 3.46 -11.23 3.46
N LEU A 238 3.71 -11.45 4.77
CA LEU A 238 4.26 -10.41 5.64
C LEU A 238 5.62 -9.89 5.14
N ARG A 239 6.50 -10.77 4.62
CA ARG A 239 7.80 -10.36 4.06
C ARG A 239 7.67 -9.43 2.87
N PHE A 240 6.68 -9.64 1.99
CA PHE A 240 6.41 -8.73 0.88
C PHE A 240 6.00 -7.36 1.40
N TRP A 241 5.06 -7.30 2.34
CA TRP A 241 4.62 -6.05 2.96
C TRP A 241 5.74 -5.30 3.70
N GLU A 242 6.58 -6.02 4.43
CA GLU A 242 7.75 -5.44 5.12
C GLU A 242 8.80 -4.92 4.13
N THR A 243 9.01 -5.64 3.02
CA THR A 243 9.90 -5.20 1.94
C THR A 243 9.38 -3.90 1.31
N LEU A 244 8.09 -3.84 0.96
CA LEU A 244 7.44 -2.64 0.45
C LEU A 244 7.63 -1.45 1.39
N ARG A 245 7.37 -1.65 2.69
CA ARG A 245 7.51 -0.59 3.69
C ARG A 245 8.95 -0.13 3.83
N THR A 246 9.89 -1.07 3.92
CA THR A 246 11.32 -0.77 4.05
C THR A 246 11.80 0.08 2.88
N VAL A 247 11.44 -0.29 1.65
CA VAL A 247 11.78 0.48 0.45
C VAL A 247 11.05 1.83 0.44
N GLY A 248 9.74 1.84 0.72
CA GLY A 248 8.91 3.03 0.73
C GLY A 248 9.35 4.11 1.72
N THR A 249 9.88 3.71 2.88
CA THR A 249 10.40 4.63 3.90
C THR A 249 11.90 4.86 3.82
N SER A 250 12.58 4.30 2.81
CA SER A 250 14.02 4.53 2.62
C SER A 250 14.31 5.99 2.25
N PRO A 251 15.54 6.48 2.46
CA PRO A 251 15.92 7.84 2.04
C PRO A 251 15.73 8.12 0.54
N ALA A 252 15.81 7.10 -0.32
CA ALA A 252 15.62 7.23 -1.77
C ALA A 252 14.16 7.53 -2.16
N VAL A 253 13.20 7.11 -1.33
CA VAL A 253 11.77 7.33 -1.55
C VAL A 253 11.25 8.47 -0.68
N GLY A 254 11.60 8.48 0.61
CA GLY A 254 11.23 9.50 1.56
C GLY A 254 9.73 9.54 1.91
N ALA A 255 8.96 8.50 1.62
CA ALA A 255 7.59 8.39 2.13
C ALA A 255 7.61 7.98 3.60
N LEU A 256 6.49 8.17 4.27
CA LEU A 256 6.28 7.77 5.66
C LEU A 256 5.26 6.63 5.69
N ARG A 257 5.43 5.72 6.63
CA ARG A 257 4.53 4.58 6.78
C ARG A 257 3.24 4.99 7.48
N GLY A 258 2.13 4.40 7.07
CA GLY A 258 0.90 4.40 7.84
C GLY A 258 0.94 3.52 9.11
N PRO A 259 -0.22 3.33 9.76
CA PRO A 259 -0.38 2.44 10.91
C PRO A 259 0.06 1.01 10.62
N LEU A 260 0.59 0.27 11.62
CA LEU A 260 1.11 -1.09 11.39
C LEU A 260 0.09 -2.05 10.77
N ALA A 261 -1.19 -1.91 11.14
CA ALA A 261 -2.29 -2.71 10.61
C ALA A 261 -2.59 -2.43 9.13
N ASP A 262 -2.27 -1.23 8.63
CA ASP A 262 -2.50 -0.79 7.26
C ASP A 262 -1.22 -0.88 6.42
N ARG A 263 -0.82 -2.12 6.12
CA ARG A 263 0.44 -2.48 5.46
C ARG A 263 0.75 -1.78 4.13
N PRO A 264 -0.21 -1.66 3.20
CA PRO A 264 0.02 -1.01 1.92
C PRO A 264 0.17 0.51 2.00
N HIS A 265 -0.23 1.14 3.11
CA HIS A 265 -0.32 2.59 3.24
C HIS A 265 1.03 3.28 3.38
N LEU A 266 1.33 4.16 2.43
CA LEU A 266 2.41 5.14 2.47
C LEU A 266 1.86 6.56 2.33
N GLN A 267 2.48 7.52 2.99
CA GLN A 267 1.99 8.90 3.09
C GLN A 267 3.13 9.93 3.11
N ASN A 268 2.78 11.19 2.85
CA ASN A 268 3.75 12.26 2.63
C ASN A 268 4.32 12.87 3.94
N TRP A 269 3.63 12.73 5.07
CA TRP A 269 4.06 13.19 6.41
C TRP A 269 3.75 12.14 7.47
N ASN A 270 4.22 12.37 8.70
CA ASN A 270 4.00 11.49 9.83
C ASN A 270 2.78 11.97 10.61
N ASP A 271 1.82 11.10 10.87
CA ASP A 271 0.61 11.42 11.65
C ASP A 271 0.95 11.89 13.08
N ALA A 272 2.13 11.54 13.61
CA ALA A 272 2.59 12.03 14.91
C ALA A 272 2.84 13.55 14.93
N ASN A 273 3.14 14.15 13.77
CA ASN A 273 3.54 15.55 13.66
C ASN A 273 2.45 16.44 13.03
N VAL A 274 1.42 15.84 12.45
CA VAL A 274 0.35 16.57 11.74
C VAL A 274 -1.00 16.19 12.34
N SER A 275 -1.66 17.14 13.00
CA SER A 275 -3.04 16.96 13.45
C SER A 275 -4.00 17.16 12.27
N MET A 276 -4.40 16.06 11.63
CA MET A 276 -5.34 16.09 10.49
C MET A 276 -6.62 16.86 10.79
N THR A 277 -7.13 16.76 12.02
CA THR A 277 -8.35 17.45 12.43
C THR A 277 -8.16 18.96 12.60
N ARG A 278 -7.02 19.41 13.15
CA ARG A 278 -6.68 20.84 13.18
C ARG A 278 -6.47 21.37 11.77
N ARG A 279 -5.82 20.60 10.90
CA ARG A 279 -5.60 20.98 9.49
C ARG A 279 -6.88 21.03 8.69
N LEU A 280 -7.82 20.11 8.92
CA LEU A 280 -9.13 20.18 8.30
C LEU A 280 -9.88 21.46 8.68
N ALA A 281 -9.85 21.87 9.95
CA ALA A 281 -10.49 23.13 10.37
C ALA A 281 -9.85 24.37 9.68
N VAL A 282 -8.52 24.42 9.59
CA VAL A 282 -7.83 25.49 8.85
C VAL A 282 -8.23 25.45 7.37
N HIS A 283 -8.26 24.28 6.77
CA HIS A 283 -8.62 24.08 5.37
C HIS A 283 -10.07 24.51 5.06
N LEU A 284 -11.02 24.16 5.95
CA LEU A 284 -12.41 24.60 5.86
C LEU A 284 -12.53 26.13 5.95
N THR A 285 -11.76 26.77 6.83
CA THR A 285 -11.72 28.23 6.95
C THR A 285 -11.18 28.87 5.67
N ASN A 286 -10.12 28.32 5.09
CA ASN A 286 -9.48 28.87 3.90
C ASN A 286 -10.28 28.63 2.61
N SER A 287 -11.03 27.52 2.55
CA SER A 287 -11.83 27.14 1.38
C SER A 287 -13.23 27.77 1.38
N GLY A 288 -13.66 28.28 2.53
CA GLY A 288 -15.04 28.64 2.82
C GLY A 288 -15.23 30.09 3.23
N THR A 289 -16.41 30.38 3.76
CA THR A 289 -16.80 31.72 4.25
C THR A 289 -16.97 31.76 5.77
N MET A 290 -16.86 30.60 6.42
CA MET A 290 -17.02 30.46 7.86
C MET A 290 -15.67 30.23 8.52
N ARG A 291 -15.54 30.65 9.77
CA ARG A 291 -14.39 30.28 10.58
C ARG A 291 -14.63 28.94 11.22
N TRP A 292 -13.60 28.10 11.21
CA TRP A 292 -13.62 26.76 11.76
C TRP A 292 -12.46 26.55 12.73
N GLU A 293 -12.73 25.79 13.78
CA GLU A 293 -11.70 25.28 14.68
C GLU A 293 -11.99 23.83 15.07
N ARG A 294 -10.96 23.12 15.50
CA ARG A 294 -11.14 21.86 16.20
C ARG A 294 -11.70 22.17 17.59
N ALA A 295 -12.80 21.53 17.94
CA ALA A 295 -13.36 21.61 19.29
C ALA A 295 -12.42 20.96 20.33
N ALA A 296 -12.59 21.33 21.60
CA ALA A 296 -11.81 20.76 22.70
C ALA A 296 -11.89 19.23 22.69
N ALA A 297 -10.73 18.56 22.83
CA ALA A 297 -10.71 17.10 22.83
C ALA A 297 -11.37 16.55 24.09
N VAL A 298 -12.37 15.69 23.91
CA VAL A 298 -12.96 14.89 24.97
C VAL A 298 -12.41 13.47 24.87
N ARG A 299 -11.85 12.96 25.98
CA ARG A 299 -11.24 11.62 26.00
C ARG A 299 -12.28 10.56 25.63
N GLY A 300 -11.93 9.68 24.70
CA GLY A 300 -12.80 8.59 24.25
C GLY A 300 -13.87 9.01 23.24
N GLN A 301 -13.92 10.28 22.82
CA GLN A 301 -14.83 10.75 21.77
C GLN A 301 -14.10 11.01 20.46
N ARG A 302 -14.83 10.91 19.35
CA ARG A 302 -14.35 11.36 18.04
C ARG A 302 -14.13 12.87 18.08
N THR A 303 -13.17 13.33 17.27
CA THR A 303 -12.91 14.77 17.16
C THR A 303 -14.14 15.51 16.64
N ARG A 304 -14.44 16.65 17.26
CA ARG A 304 -15.55 17.53 16.90
C ARG A 304 -15.00 18.86 16.40
N TYR A 305 -15.85 19.61 15.70
CA TYR A 305 -15.53 20.87 15.08
C TYR A 305 -16.45 21.96 15.61
N SER A 306 -15.90 23.15 15.74
CA SER A 306 -16.67 24.36 16.02
C SER A 306 -16.63 25.29 14.81
N CYS A 307 -17.72 26.03 14.60
CA CYS A 307 -17.92 26.93 13.48
C CYS A 307 -18.60 28.22 13.97
N ASP A 308 -18.26 29.37 13.38
CA ASP A 308 -18.92 30.65 13.67
C ASP A 308 -20.29 30.82 12.98
N LEU A 309 -20.73 29.79 12.24
CA LEU A 309 -21.96 29.75 11.46
C LEU A 309 -22.07 30.90 10.43
N GLY A 310 -20.96 31.51 10.04
CA GLY A 310 -20.92 32.64 9.09
C GLY A 310 -21.30 33.99 9.70
N PHE A 311 -21.45 34.08 11.02
CA PHE A 311 -21.80 35.33 11.70
C PHE A 311 -20.58 36.18 12.09
N GLY A 312 -19.35 35.65 11.97
CA GLY A 312 -18.11 36.39 12.25
C GLY A 312 -17.80 36.59 13.73
N GLY A 313 -18.41 35.78 14.61
CA GLY A 313 -18.40 35.96 16.06
C GLY A 313 -18.02 34.71 16.85
N ALA A 314 -18.87 34.34 17.82
CA ALA A 314 -18.65 33.18 18.69
C ALA A 314 -18.61 31.87 17.89
N MET A 315 -17.80 30.92 18.38
CA MET A 315 -17.68 29.59 17.80
C MET A 315 -18.66 28.64 18.48
N PHE A 316 -19.41 27.87 17.69
CA PHE A 316 -20.39 26.89 18.17
C PHE A 316 -19.94 25.49 17.80
N GLU A 317 -20.01 24.54 18.73
CA GLU A 317 -19.71 23.14 18.42
C GLU A 317 -20.81 22.54 17.53
N VAL A 318 -20.44 22.12 16.32
CA VAL A 318 -21.39 21.65 15.29
C VAL A 318 -21.30 20.15 14.99
N GLY A 319 -20.41 19.42 15.68
CA GLY A 319 -20.33 17.96 15.63
C GLY A 319 -19.06 17.43 14.98
N THR A 320 -19.06 16.13 14.65
CA THR A 320 -17.94 15.45 13.96
C THR A 320 -17.96 15.72 12.46
N ALA A 321 -16.84 15.49 11.76
CA ALA A 321 -16.77 15.60 10.30
C ALA A 321 -17.85 14.75 9.60
N ALA A 322 -18.12 13.53 10.08
CA ALA A 322 -19.15 12.65 9.53
C ALA A 322 -20.57 13.19 9.72
N GLN A 323 -20.88 13.74 10.90
CA GLN A 323 -22.18 14.39 11.19
C GLN A 323 -22.39 15.64 10.34
N ILE A 324 -21.35 16.45 10.14
CA ILE A 324 -21.46 17.64 9.29
C ILE A 324 -21.67 17.21 7.83
N TRP A 325 -20.90 16.23 7.38
CA TRP A 325 -20.98 15.72 6.01
C TRP A 325 -22.37 15.15 5.69
N ASN A 326 -22.98 14.37 6.57
CA ASN A 326 -24.31 13.80 6.31
C ASN A 326 -25.48 14.73 6.66
N ARG A 327 -25.21 16.02 6.95
CA ARG A 327 -26.19 17.05 7.36
C ARG A 327 -26.85 16.79 8.71
N GLU A 328 -26.25 15.96 9.57
CA GLU A 328 -26.64 15.73 10.97
C GLU A 328 -25.80 16.56 11.97
N ALA A 329 -25.29 17.71 11.56
CA ALA A 329 -24.60 18.65 12.45
C ALA A 329 -25.50 19.03 13.65
N THR A 330 -24.89 19.28 14.82
CA THR A 330 -25.61 19.52 16.09
C THR A 330 -26.10 20.95 16.27
N VAL A 331 -26.32 21.69 15.17
CA VAL A 331 -26.79 23.08 15.18
C VAL A 331 -28.21 23.17 15.76
N THR A 332 -28.44 24.17 16.61
CA THR A 332 -29.76 24.47 17.19
C THR A 332 -30.21 25.89 16.83
N ALA A 333 -31.51 26.16 16.97
CA ALA A 333 -32.07 27.50 16.77
C ALA A 333 -31.41 28.53 17.72
N ALA A 334 -31.15 28.15 18.97
CA ALA A 334 -30.49 29.00 19.95
C ALA A 334 -29.08 29.43 19.53
N MET A 335 -28.30 28.55 18.88
CA MET A 335 -26.99 28.89 18.35
C MET A 335 -27.09 29.95 17.23
N ILE A 336 -28.08 29.82 16.35
CA ILE A 336 -28.33 30.78 15.26
C ILE A 336 -28.76 32.13 15.83
N ASP A 337 -29.68 32.16 16.79
CA ASP A 337 -30.13 33.39 17.44
C ASP A 337 -28.97 34.11 18.15
N GLN A 338 -28.13 33.36 18.87
CA GLN A 338 -26.94 33.92 19.50
C GLN A 338 -25.96 34.50 18.47
N GLY A 339 -25.75 33.80 17.34
CA GLY A 339 -24.91 34.28 16.25
C GLY A 339 -25.43 35.57 15.60
N ARG A 340 -26.73 35.61 15.29
CA ARG A 340 -27.40 36.80 14.72
C ARG A 340 -27.32 38.00 15.68
N ALA A 341 -27.57 37.78 16.97
CA ALA A 341 -27.50 38.83 17.99
C ALA A 341 -26.07 39.40 18.14
N ALA A 342 -25.05 38.53 18.17
CA ALA A 342 -23.65 38.94 18.25
C ALA A 342 -23.22 39.73 17.00
N GLN A 343 -23.62 39.29 15.80
CA GLN A 343 -23.32 40.00 14.55
C GLN A 343 -23.99 41.39 14.51
N ALA A 344 -25.24 41.49 14.97
CA ALA A 344 -25.92 42.76 15.06
C ALA A 344 -25.19 43.71 16.03
N ALA A 345 -24.77 43.22 17.20
CA ALA A 345 -24.03 44.00 18.19
C ALA A 345 -22.69 44.55 17.66
N ALA A 346 -22.00 43.80 16.79
CA ALA A 346 -20.70 44.19 16.25
C ALA A 346 -20.74 45.28 15.14
N ARG A 347 -21.91 45.58 14.56
CA ARG A 347 -22.02 46.63 13.52
C ARG A 347 -21.93 48.04 14.15
N PRO A 348 -21.08 48.95 13.63
CA PRO A 348 -20.98 50.32 14.12
C PRO A 348 -22.35 50.99 14.07
N GLN A 349 -22.71 51.72 15.13
CA GLN A 349 -23.92 52.54 15.13
C GLN A 349 -23.73 53.72 14.16
N GLN A 350 -24.12 53.54 12.90
CA GLN A 350 -24.28 54.66 11.99
C GLN A 350 -25.55 55.42 12.39
N GLY A 351 -25.36 56.55 13.07
CA GLY A 351 -26.32 57.65 13.20
C GLY A 351 -27.61 57.37 13.97
N GLY A 352 -27.65 57.80 15.23
CA GLY A 352 -28.88 58.23 15.91
C GLY A 352 -29.88 57.12 16.30
N GLN A 353 -29.88 56.78 17.60
CA GLN A 353 -30.94 56.18 18.43
C GLN A 353 -32.30 55.79 17.80
N GLN A 354 -32.32 54.97 16.74
CA GLN A 354 -33.48 54.16 16.41
C GLN A 354 -33.31 52.81 17.09
N ALA A 355 -34.32 52.42 17.89
CA ALA A 355 -34.39 51.10 18.49
C ALA A 355 -34.23 50.06 17.38
N ARG A 356 -33.16 49.26 17.44
CA ARG A 356 -32.93 48.18 16.47
C ARG A 356 -34.15 47.23 16.55
N PRO A 357 -34.80 46.90 15.42
CA PRO A 357 -35.84 45.88 15.41
C PRO A 357 -35.32 44.61 16.08
N ALA A 358 -36.13 44.01 16.96
CA ALA A 358 -35.80 42.70 17.51
C ALA A 358 -35.60 41.72 16.34
N LEU A 359 -34.48 40.99 16.35
CA LEU A 359 -34.22 39.97 15.35
C LEU A 359 -35.30 38.88 15.45
N ALA A 360 -35.85 38.47 14.31
CA ALA A 360 -36.80 37.37 14.28
C ALA A 360 -36.12 36.08 14.79
N PRO A 361 -36.81 35.28 15.64
CA PRO A 361 -36.25 34.05 16.17
C PRO A 361 -35.97 33.03 15.06
N ALA A 362 -34.94 32.23 15.24
CA ALA A 362 -34.58 31.18 14.31
C ALA A 362 -35.67 30.11 14.20
N THR A 363 -35.96 29.72 12.98
CA THR A 363 -36.96 28.71 12.62
C THR A 363 -36.33 27.33 12.41
N PRO A 364 -37.12 26.24 12.37
CA PRO A 364 -36.61 24.93 11.95
C PRO A 364 -35.96 24.95 10.56
N ASP A 365 -36.46 25.79 9.65
CA ASP A 365 -35.87 25.97 8.32
C ASP A 365 -34.51 26.66 8.36
N ASP A 366 -34.30 27.62 9.27
CA ASP A 366 -32.98 28.22 9.48
C ASP A 366 -31.96 27.16 9.93
N VAL A 367 -32.35 26.27 10.86
CA VAL A 367 -31.50 25.16 11.32
C VAL A 367 -31.18 24.21 10.16
N ARG A 368 -32.18 23.83 9.37
CA ARG A 368 -32.02 22.96 8.20
C ARG A 368 -31.08 23.58 7.17
N ASN A 369 -31.27 24.86 6.86
CA ASN A 369 -30.43 25.59 5.90
C ASN A 369 -28.99 25.74 6.41
N MET A 370 -28.79 25.97 7.71
CA MET A 370 -27.45 26.01 8.30
C MET A 370 -26.74 24.65 8.21
N LYS A 371 -27.45 23.54 8.45
CA LYS A 371 -26.88 22.18 8.28
C LYS A 371 -26.46 21.92 6.82
N ILE A 372 -27.26 22.37 5.85
CA ILE A 372 -26.91 22.30 4.42
C ILE A 372 -25.67 23.15 4.12
N GLU A 373 -25.62 24.36 4.67
CA GLU A 373 -24.49 25.28 4.47
C GLU A 373 -23.20 24.74 5.08
N LEU A 374 -23.22 24.16 6.28
CA LEU A 374 -22.05 23.52 6.89
C LEU A 374 -21.51 22.37 6.03
N ARG A 375 -22.41 21.56 5.44
CA ARG A 375 -22.01 20.55 4.44
C ARG A 375 -21.38 21.21 3.22
N ARG A 376 -21.96 22.30 2.70
CA ARG A 376 -21.42 23.02 1.55
C ARG A 376 -19.98 23.50 1.79
N GLN A 377 -19.63 23.93 3.01
CA GLN A 377 -18.25 24.30 3.36
C GLN A 377 -17.28 23.11 3.22
N PHE A 378 -17.71 21.89 3.56
CA PHE A 378 -16.93 20.67 3.32
C PHE A 378 -16.84 20.34 1.83
N ASP A 379 -17.91 20.52 1.05
CA ASP A 379 -17.87 20.32 -0.41
C ASP A 379 -16.87 21.30 -1.06
N LEU A 380 -16.84 22.56 -0.63
CA LEU A 380 -15.83 23.55 -1.05
C LEU A 380 -14.42 23.12 -0.68
N ALA A 381 -14.22 22.59 0.53
CA ALA A 381 -12.92 22.10 0.97
C ALA A 381 -12.44 20.89 0.16
N ASP A 382 -13.32 19.96 -0.21
CA ASP A 382 -12.96 18.84 -1.08
C ASP A 382 -12.68 19.29 -2.53
N ALA A 383 -13.41 20.29 -3.03
CA ALA A 383 -13.13 20.91 -4.32
C ALA A 383 -11.76 21.60 -4.32
N ASN A 384 -11.38 22.22 -3.21
CA ASN A 384 -10.10 22.92 -3.01
C ASN A 384 -9.01 22.07 -2.35
N TRP A 385 -9.11 20.74 -2.40
CA TRP A 385 -8.22 19.81 -1.70
C TRP A 385 -6.71 20.08 -1.91
N GLU A 386 -6.31 20.60 -3.09
CA GLU A 386 -4.91 20.91 -3.41
C GLU A 386 -4.33 22.05 -2.56
N ASN A 387 -5.19 22.93 -2.03
CA ASN A 387 -4.80 24.03 -1.16
C ASN A 387 -4.55 23.59 0.29
N TRP A 388 -4.78 22.31 0.60
CA TRP A 388 -4.48 21.78 1.91
C TRP A 388 -2.98 21.81 2.17
N THR A 389 -2.60 22.21 3.38
CA THR A 389 -1.18 22.28 3.79
C THR A 389 -0.97 21.62 5.14
N ALA A 390 0.21 21.00 5.31
CA ALA A 390 0.59 20.32 6.53
C ALA A 390 1.10 21.27 7.64
N ASN A 391 1.34 22.55 7.33
CA ASN A 391 2.07 23.54 8.16
C ASN A 391 1.19 24.67 8.67
#